data_AF-A0A7X8HD67-F1
#
_entry.id   AF-A0A7X8HD67-F1
#
_cell.length_a   1.000
_cell.length_b   1.000
_cell.length_c   1.000
_cell.angle_alpha   90.00
_cell.angle_beta   90.00
_cell.angle_gamma   90.00
#
_symmetry.space_group_name_H-M   'P 1'
#
loop_
_entity.id
_entity.type
_entity.pdbx_description
1 polymer ?
#
loop_
_entity_poly.entity_id
_entity_poly.type
_entity_poly.pdbx_seq_one_letter_code
_entity_poly.pdbx_strand_id
1 'polypeptide(L)'
;MAVLSYSLARFLEILRKYPPERVQARLLCASDRDLAALLSTMEPADREFVLSRIGPAKRIRVEEGIERMRFVRMAPGQADRIAAHLADHIESEAPLGPASSHFRPHRPAGERD
;
A
#
# COMPACT_ATOMS: atom_id res chain seq x y z
N MET A 1 -16.04 -12.23 12.61
CA MET A 1 -14.58 -12.10 12.37
C MET A 1 -14.38 -12.01 10.87
N ALA A 2 -13.93 -10.86 10.36
CA ALA A 2 -13.62 -10.74 8.94
C ALA A 2 -12.41 -11.63 8.64
N VAL A 3 -12.54 -12.54 7.67
CA VAL A 3 -11.42 -13.37 7.23
C VAL A 3 -10.45 -12.44 6.51
N LEU A 4 -9.24 -12.28 7.07
CA LEU A 4 -8.15 -11.55 6.42
C LEU A 4 -7.92 -12.14 5.03
N SER A 5 -7.92 -11.31 4.00
CA SER A 5 -7.60 -11.78 2.66
C SER A 5 -6.14 -12.26 2.59
N TYR A 6 -5.85 -13.17 1.66
CA TYR A 6 -4.50 -13.68 1.46
C TYR A 6 -3.47 -12.56 1.23
N SER A 7 -3.81 -11.57 0.39
CA SER A 7 -2.92 -10.45 0.08
C SER A 7 -2.62 -9.59 1.30
N LEU A 8 -3.62 -9.36 2.16
CA LEU A 8 -3.45 -8.60 3.39
C LEU A 8 -2.59 -9.37 4.41
N ALA A 9 -2.83 -10.67 4.57
CA ALA A 9 -2.01 -11.52 5.43
C ALA A 9 -0.54 -11.54 4.96
N ARG A 10 -0.31 -11.69 3.66
CA ARG A 10 1.02 -11.64 3.04
C ARG A 10 1.72 -10.29 3.28
N PHE A 11 1.00 -9.18 3.10
CA PHE A 11 1.55 -7.85 3.37
C PHE A 11 2.02 -7.72 4.82
N LEU A 12 1.20 -8.13 5.80
CA LEU A 12 1.59 -8.09 7.22
C LEU A 12 2.76 -9.02 7.54
N GLU A 13 2.83 -10.20 6.90
CA GLU A 13 3.98 -11.11 7.02
C GLU A 13 5.28 -10.45 6.53
N ILE A 14 5.25 -9.80 5.37
CA ILE A 14 6.39 -9.08 4.80
C ILE A 14 6.87 -7.96 5.73
N LEU A 15 5.94 -7.19 6.31
CA LEU A 15 6.29 -6.15 7.29
C LEU A 15 6.97 -6.70 8.56
N ARG A 16 6.72 -7.96 8.92
CA ARG A 16 7.37 -8.64 10.06
C ARG A 16 8.69 -9.30 9.66
N LYS A 17 8.79 -9.78 8.42
CA LYS A 17 9.95 -10.51 7.89
C LYS A 17 11.14 -9.61 7.58
N TYR A 18 10.90 -8.42 7.03
CA TYR A 18 11.98 -7.53 6.57
C TYR A 18 12.41 -6.52 7.64
N PRO A 19 13.68 -6.04 7.58
CA PRO A 19 14.18 -5.04 8.52
C PRO A 19 13.31 -3.76 8.54
N PRO A 20 13.08 -3.15 9.71
CA PRO A 20 12.25 -1.95 9.84
C PRO A 20 12.67 -0.80 8.93
N GLU A 21 13.99 -0.62 8.72
CA GLU A 21 14.55 0.45 7.90
C GLU A 21 14.19 0.27 6.43
N ARG A 22 14.27 -0.98 5.93
CA ARG A 22 13.85 -1.32 4.57
C ARG A 22 12.35 -1.10 4.41
N VAL A 23 11.55 -1.60 5.33
CA VAL A 23 10.10 -1.43 5.33
C VAL A 23 9.75 0.05 5.31
N GLN A 24 10.34 0.84 6.19
CA GLN A 24 10.09 2.27 6.28
C GLN A 24 10.48 3.00 5.00
N ALA A 25 11.67 2.75 4.45
CA ALA A 25 12.10 3.37 3.18
C ALA A 25 11.12 3.07 2.04
N ARG A 26 10.64 1.83 1.95
CA ARG A 26 9.69 1.38 0.92
C ARG A 26 8.29 2.00 1.13
N LEU A 27 7.79 1.99 2.36
CA LEU A 27 6.50 2.60 2.67
C LEU A 27 6.53 4.12 2.51
N LEU A 28 7.66 4.79 2.75
CA LEU A 28 7.79 6.22 2.49
C LEU A 28 7.53 6.57 1.02
N CYS A 29 7.98 5.72 0.09
CA CYS A 29 7.73 5.86 -1.35
C CYS A 29 6.29 5.53 -1.77
N ALA A 30 5.52 4.82 -0.95
CA ALA A 30 4.13 4.47 -1.27
C ALA A 30 3.23 5.70 -1.29
N SER A 31 2.18 5.67 -2.10
CA SER A 31 1.16 6.71 -2.11
C SER A 31 0.44 6.78 -0.76
N ASP A 32 0.30 7.98 -0.19
CA ASP A 32 -0.46 8.21 1.05
C ASP A 32 -1.92 7.75 0.89
N ARG A 33 -2.48 7.89 -0.33
CA ARG A 33 -3.83 7.44 -0.66
C ARG A 33 -3.96 5.92 -0.67
N ASP A 34 -2.98 5.21 -1.23
CA ASP A 34 -3.02 3.74 -1.29
C ASP A 34 -2.87 3.16 0.11
N LEU A 35 -1.95 3.71 0.91
CA LEU A 35 -1.85 3.37 2.32
C LEU A 35 -3.17 3.65 3.05
N ALA A 36 -3.72 4.86 2.96
CA ALA A 36 -4.97 5.19 3.62
C ALA A 36 -6.13 4.25 3.23
N ALA A 37 -6.25 3.94 1.94
CA ALA A 37 -7.26 3.03 1.44
C ALA A 37 -7.08 1.61 2.00
N LEU A 38 -5.86 1.08 2.01
CA LEU A 38 -5.56 -0.21 2.61
C LEU A 38 -5.82 -0.23 4.12
N LEU A 39 -5.26 0.72 4.86
CA LEU A 39 -5.36 0.79 6.32
C LEU A 39 -6.82 1.02 6.81
N SER A 40 -7.67 1.67 6.02
CA SER A 40 -9.09 1.83 6.33
C SER A 40 -9.88 0.51 6.39
N THR A 41 -9.35 -0.55 5.78
CA THR A 41 -9.96 -1.89 5.76
C THR A 41 -9.41 -2.84 6.81
N MET A 42 -8.37 -2.42 7.54
CA MET A 42 -7.71 -3.22 8.57
C MET A 42 -8.34 -3.04 9.94
N GLU A 43 -8.23 -4.08 10.76
CA GLU A 43 -8.49 -4.02 12.20
C GLU A 43 -7.53 -3.03 12.89
N PRO A 44 -7.95 -2.39 14.00
CA PRO A 44 -7.15 -1.35 14.66
C PRO A 44 -5.73 -1.78 15.04
N ALA A 45 -5.53 -3.03 15.47
CA ALA A 45 -4.22 -3.54 15.87
C ALA A 45 -3.25 -3.66 14.68
N ASP A 46 -3.71 -4.23 13.56
CA ASP A 46 -2.89 -4.34 12.34
C ASP A 46 -2.63 -2.96 11.73
N ARG A 47 -3.63 -2.07 11.78
CA ARG A 47 -3.49 -0.68 11.36
C ARG A 47 -2.37 0.03 12.12
N GLU A 48 -2.39 -0.03 13.46
CA GLU A 48 -1.37 0.61 14.29
C GLU A 48 0.01 0.00 14.05
N PHE A 49 0.08 -1.32 13.85
CA PHE A 49 1.33 -1.97 13.47
C PHE A 49 1.91 -1.37 12.18
N VAL A 50 1.11 -1.18 11.13
CA VAL A 50 1.57 -0.56 9.87
C VAL A 50 1.97 0.92 10.09
N LEU A 51 1.17 1.69 10.84
CA LEU A 51 1.47 3.09 11.16
C LEU A 51 2.79 3.25 11.95
N SER A 52 3.14 2.28 12.80
CA SER A 52 4.41 2.26 13.53
C SER A 52 5.63 2.08 12.62
N ARG A 53 5.44 1.63 11.37
CA ARG A 53 6.51 1.42 10.38
C ARG A 53 6.78 2.63 9.49
N ILE A 54 6.04 3.72 9.66
CA ILE A 54 6.21 4.96 8.88
C ILE A 54 6.61 6.13 9.78
N GLY A 55 7.31 7.12 9.21
CA GLY A 55 7.70 8.32 9.94
C GLY A 55 6.51 9.21 10.31
N PRO A 56 6.66 10.09 11.32
CA PRO A 56 5.56 10.87 11.91
C PRO A 56 4.84 11.76 10.89
N ALA A 57 5.59 12.40 9.98
CA ALA A 57 5.00 13.26 8.96
C ALA A 57 4.08 12.49 7.99
N LYS A 58 4.46 11.26 7.62
CA LYS A 58 3.65 10.42 6.73
C LYS A 58 2.47 9.81 7.48
N ARG A 59 2.66 9.41 8.74
CA ARG A 59 1.60 8.93 9.63
C ARG A 59 0.42 9.90 9.67
N ILE A 60 0.68 11.18 9.93
CA ILE A 60 -0.35 12.23 9.98
C ILE A 60 -1.16 12.27 8.67
N ARG A 61 -0.49 12.32 7.50
CA ARG A 61 -1.17 12.38 6.20
C ARG A 61 -1.99 11.13 5.89
N VAL A 62 -1.49 9.96 6.29
CA VAL A 62 -2.19 8.69 6.11
C VAL A 62 -3.41 8.61 7.05
N GLU A 63 -3.30 9.03 8.31
CA GLU A 63 -4.41 9.09 9.27
C GLU A 63 -5.52 10.02 8.78
N GLU A 64 -5.18 11.23 8.29
CA GLU A 64 -6.16 12.11 7.62
C GLU A 64 -6.80 11.43 6.39
N GLY A 65 -5.99 10.67 5.63
CA GLY A 65 -6.48 9.87 4.52
C GLY A 65 -7.50 8.82 4.96
N ILE A 66 -7.24 8.10 6.05
CA ILE A 66 -8.13 7.06 6.61
C ILE A 66 -9.46 7.69 7.02
N GLU A 67 -9.45 8.87 7.65
CA GLU A 67 -10.67 9.59 8.00
C GLU A 67 -11.48 9.96 6.74
N ARG A 68 -10.81 10.43 5.67
CA ARG A 68 -11.47 10.70 4.38
C ARG A 68 -12.05 9.44 3.74
N MET A 69 -11.42 8.28 3.91
CA MET A 69 -11.89 7.01 3.33
C MET A 69 -13.26 6.57 3.86
N ARG A 70 -13.71 7.08 5.01
CA ARG A 70 -15.07 6.85 5.54
C ARG A 70 -16.18 7.26 4.57
N PHE A 71 -15.89 8.22 3.69
CA PHE A 71 -16.82 8.73 2.68
C PHE A 71 -16.59 8.16 1.28
N VAL A 72 -15.60 7.29 1.11
CA VAL A 72 -15.18 6.77 -0.20
C VAL A 72 -15.63 5.32 -0.34
N ARG A 73 -16.38 5.02 -1.40
CA ARG A 73 -16.70 3.65 -1.78
C ARG A 73 -15.52 3.02 -2.52
N MET A 74 -14.84 2.08 -1.89
CA MET A 74 -13.81 1.27 -2.55
C MET A 74 -14.43 0.21 -3.45
N ALA A 75 -13.83 0.00 -4.63
CA ALA A 75 -14.19 -1.13 -5.48
C ALA A 75 -13.86 -2.46 -4.78
N PRO A 76 -14.66 -3.52 -4.98
CA PRO A 76 -14.35 -4.85 -4.44
C PRO A 76 -12.95 -5.31 -4.84
N GLY A 77 -12.20 -5.88 -3.89
CA GLY A 77 -10.83 -6.36 -4.08
C GLY A 77 -9.77 -5.26 -4.29
N GLN A 78 -10.12 -3.98 -4.24
CA GLN A 78 -9.13 -2.90 -4.40
C GLN A 78 -8.10 -2.90 -3.27
N ALA A 79 -8.54 -3.14 -2.02
CA ALA A 79 -7.63 -3.26 -0.88
C ALA A 79 -6.64 -4.41 -1.08
N ASP A 80 -7.09 -5.55 -1.61
CA ASP A 80 -6.23 -6.71 -1.88
C ASP A 80 -5.19 -6.44 -2.96
N ARG A 81 -5.55 -5.69 -4.01
CA ARG A 81 -4.61 -5.27 -5.06
C ARG A 81 -3.56 -4.33 -4.50
N ILE A 82 -3.98 -3.37 -3.66
CA ILE A 82 -3.05 -2.45 -3.01
C ILE A 82 -2.11 -3.24 -2.07
N ALA A 83 -2.64 -4.15 -1.27
CA ALA A 83 -1.84 -4.99 -0.37
C ALA A 83 -0.81 -5.81 -1.12
N ALA A 84 -1.21 -6.48 -2.21
CA ALA A 84 -0.31 -7.25 -3.06
C ALA A 84 0.78 -6.35 -3.68
N HIS A 85 0.40 -5.19 -4.21
CA HIS A 85 1.36 -4.26 -4.79
C HIS A 85 2.39 -3.73 -3.77
N LEU A 86 1.94 -3.37 -2.57
CA LEU A 86 2.83 -2.90 -1.51
C LEU A 86 3.74 -4.01 -0.97
N ALA A 87 3.21 -5.24 -0.87
CA ALA A 87 3.99 -6.43 -0.55
C ALA A 87 5.14 -6.63 -1.56
N ASP A 88 4.81 -6.69 -2.85
CA ASP A 88 5.78 -6.84 -3.94
C ASP A 88 6.82 -5.71 -3.93
N HIS A 89 6.38 -4.49 -3.61
CA HIS A 89 7.29 -3.35 -3.53
C HIS A 89 8.32 -3.49 -2.40
N ILE A 90 7.92 -3.97 -1.23
CA ILE A 90 8.84 -4.15 -0.10
C ILE A 90 9.83 -5.28 -0.39
N GLU A 91 9.38 -6.36 -1.03
CA GLU A 91 10.23 -7.50 -1.42
C GLU A 91 11.18 -7.15 -2.58
N SER A 92 10.76 -6.28 -3.49
CA SER A 92 11.56 -5.85 -4.64
C SER A 92 12.67 -4.86 -4.27
N GLU A 93 13.78 -4.93 -5.00
CA GLU A 93 14.82 -3.89 -4.96
C GLU A 93 14.51 -2.70 -5.89
N ALA A 94 13.59 -2.87 -6.84
CA ALA A 94 13.23 -1.85 -7.81
C ALA A 94 12.43 -0.69 -7.18
N PRO A 95 12.55 0.55 -7.71
CA PRO A 95 11.74 1.68 -7.24
C PRO A 95 10.24 1.41 -7.43
N LEU A 96 9.42 2.06 -6.60
CA LEU A 96 7.95 1.94 -6.62
C LEU A 96 7.44 2.53 -7.94
N GLY A 97 7.12 1.66 -8.90
CA GLY A 97 6.28 2.05 -10.04
C GLY A 97 4.86 2.35 -9.54
N PRO A 98 4.08 3.22 -10.20
CA PRO A 98 2.74 3.54 -9.73
C PRO A 98 1.89 2.27 -9.58
N ALA A 99 1.21 2.13 -8.42
CA ALA A 99 0.31 1.01 -8.08
C ALA A 99 -0.85 0.81 -9.06
N SER A 100 -1.04 1.78 -9.95
CA SER A 100 -2.00 1.74 -11.03
C SER A 100 -1.33 2.15 -12.33
N SER A 101 -1.59 1.37 -13.37
CA SER A 101 -1.38 1.66 -14.78
C SER A 101 -2.18 2.86 -15.31
N HIS A 102 -2.52 3.85 -14.47
CA HIS A 102 -3.23 5.06 -14.90
C HIS A 102 -2.34 6.04 -15.69
N PHE A 103 -1.03 5.86 -15.63
CA PHE A 103 -0.10 6.45 -16.58
C PHE A 103 0.47 5.35 -17.47
N ARG A 104 -0.29 4.94 -18.49
CA ARG A 104 0.37 4.43 -19.70
C ARG A 104 0.97 5.68 -20.37
N PRO A 105 2.31 5.84 -20.45
CA PRO A 105 2.83 6.75 -21.46
C PRO A 105 2.20 6.34 -22.78
N HIS A 106 1.70 7.32 -23.53
CA HIS A 106 1.19 7.07 -24.87
C HIS A 106 2.33 6.40 -25.64
N ARG A 107 2.25 5.08 -25.87
CA ARG A 107 3.15 4.46 -26.85
C ARG A 107 2.78 5.13 -28.17
N PRO A 108 3.69 5.85 -28.85
CA PRO A 108 3.47 6.13 -30.25
C PRO A 108 3.37 4.76 -30.94
N ALA A 109 2.28 4.54 -31.68
CA ALA A 109 2.12 3.31 -32.44
C ALA A 109 3.24 3.24 -33.48
N GLY A 110 4.24 2.36 -33.31
CA GLY A 110 5.32 2.28 -34.29
C GLY A 110 6.46 1.31 -34.02
N GLU A 111 6.91 1.11 -32.77
CA GLU A 111 8.10 0.28 -32.55
C GLU A 111 7.74 -1.18 -32.31
N ARG A 112 7.99 -1.99 -33.33
CA ARG A 112 8.17 -3.45 -33.25
C ARG A 112 9.67 -3.72 -33.25
N ASP A 113 10.13 -4.58 -32.35
CA ASP A 113 11.38 -5.32 -32.55
C ASP A 113 11.24 -6.29 -33.75
#